data_AF-A0A2A5H5L3-F1
#
_entry.id   AF-A0A2A5H5L3-F1
#
_cell.length_a   1.000
_cell.length_b   1.000
_cell.length_c   1.000
_cell.angle_alpha   90.00
_cell.angle_beta   90.00
_cell.angle_gamma   90.00
#
_symmetry.space_group_name_H-M   'P 1'
#
loop_
_entity.id
_entity.type
_entity.pdbx_description
1 polymer ?
#
loop_
_entity_poly.entity_id
_entity_poly.type
_entity_poly.pdbx_seq_one_letter_code
_entity_poly.pdbx_strand_id
1 'polypeptide(L)'
;MTTHDGLKREVSDSRFFMWRTLFSVAHADNIVTDEEIEFMAHVLEDIEFSDMQTTILKDDIINPKDVEEMFRGVTDKKDRKEFFEFARDLVWVDGDFGSEEQSVMVKLLQTHLGDINVDDLVGKIDLEFEDDVSPRRGSDDTQADNKRGVRALVDKFLRYF
;
A
#
# COMPACT_ATOMS: atom_id res chain seq x y z
N MET A 1 43.60 -8.59 10.86
CA MET A 1 42.52 -7.62 11.11
C MET A 1 41.43 -7.91 10.11
N THR A 2 40.35 -8.53 10.56
CA THR A 2 39.25 -8.96 9.70
C THR A 2 38.30 -7.78 9.57
N THR A 3 38.36 -7.05 8.46
CA THR A 3 37.31 -6.12 8.07
C THR A 3 36.16 -6.97 7.52
N HIS A 4 35.26 -7.39 8.41
CA HIS A 4 33.89 -7.72 8.03
C HIS A 4 33.20 -6.40 7.73
N ASP A 5 33.43 -5.86 6.53
CA ASP A 5 32.54 -4.84 5.97
C ASP A 5 31.25 -5.57 5.63
N GLY A 6 30.35 -5.60 6.61
CA GLY A 6 29.05 -6.23 6.48
C GLY A 6 28.26 -5.46 5.45
N LEU A 7 28.14 -6.03 4.25
CA LEU A 7 27.12 -5.65 3.28
C LEU A 7 25.76 -5.78 3.99
N LYS A 8 25.31 -4.72 4.67
CA LYS A 8 23.92 -4.59 5.11
C LYS A 8 23.09 -4.75 3.84
N ARG A 9 22.24 -5.78 3.83
CA ARG A 9 21.36 -6.07 2.70
C ARG A 9 20.27 -5.02 2.71
N GLU A 10 20.55 -3.90 2.05
CA GLU A 10 19.56 -2.84 1.87
C GLU A 10 18.36 -3.37 1.09
N VAL A 11 17.17 -2.88 1.44
CA VAL A 11 15.98 -3.17 0.64
C VAL A 11 16.10 -2.49 -0.71
N SER A 12 15.44 -3.05 -1.74
CA SER A 12 15.42 -2.45 -3.07
C SER A 12 14.80 -1.05 -3.05
N ASP A 13 15.12 -0.23 -4.06
CA ASP A 13 14.53 1.11 -4.19
C ASP A 13 13.00 1.07 -4.19
N SER A 14 12.41 0.12 -4.92
CA SER A 14 10.95 -0.07 -4.94
C SER A 14 10.38 -0.35 -3.55
N ARG A 15 11.02 -1.26 -2.80
CA ARG A 15 10.63 -1.61 -1.43
C ARG A 15 10.81 -0.44 -0.47
N PHE A 16 11.87 0.32 -0.65
CA PHE A 16 12.12 1.53 0.10
C PHE A 16 11.03 2.57 -0.14
N PHE A 17 10.71 2.89 -1.40
CA PHE A 17 9.61 3.80 -1.74
C PHE A 17 8.25 3.29 -1.25
N MET A 18 8.05 1.98 -1.15
CA MET A 18 6.83 1.41 -0.58
C MET A 18 6.66 1.83 0.88
N TRP A 19 7.71 1.69 1.70
CA TRP A 19 7.68 2.14 3.09
C TRP A 19 7.53 3.65 3.24
N ARG A 20 8.22 4.43 2.40
CA ARG A 20 8.04 5.89 2.37
C ARG A 20 6.60 6.28 2.05
N THR A 21 5.95 5.55 1.15
CA THR A 21 4.53 5.76 0.84
C THR A 21 3.66 5.46 2.04
N LEU A 22 3.93 4.38 2.77
CA LEU A 22 3.15 4.00 3.94
C LEU A 22 3.28 5.05 5.06
N PHE A 23 4.49 5.55 5.32
CA PHE A 23 4.70 6.62 6.30
C PHE A 23 3.96 7.90 5.88
N SER A 24 4.01 8.25 4.59
CA SER A 24 3.24 9.35 4.02
C SER A 24 1.71 9.19 4.19
N VAL A 25 1.18 7.97 4.19
CA VAL A 25 -0.26 7.71 4.42
C VAL A 25 -0.65 7.97 5.87
N ALA A 26 0.17 7.52 6.84
CA ALA A 26 -0.02 7.79 8.27
C ALA A 26 0.01 9.29 8.64
N HIS A 27 0.39 10.15 7.69
CA HIS A 27 0.35 11.60 7.84
C HIS A 27 -0.80 12.26 7.09
N ALA A 28 -1.69 11.50 6.43
CA ALA A 28 -2.65 12.06 5.46
C ALA A 28 -3.70 13.00 6.08
N ASP A 29 -4.02 12.83 7.36
CA ASP A 29 -4.94 13.69 8.10
C ASP A 29 -4.22 14.81 8.90
N ASN A 30 -2.89 14.85 8.85
CA ASN A 30 -1.98 15.71 9.63
C ASN A 30 -1.99 15.47 11.15
N ILE A 31 -2.52 14.34 11.62
CA ILE A 31 -2.51 13.92 13.02
C ILE A 31 -1.88 12.54 13.07
N VAL A 32 -0.63 12.46 13.53
CA VAL A 32 0.00 11.16 13.79
C VAL A 32 -0.24 10.76 15.23
N THR A 33 -0.81 9.59 15.45
CA THR A 33 -1.03 9.02 16.78
C THR A 33 0.26 8.43 17.36
N ASP A 34 0.29 8.18 18.67
CA ASP A 34 1.44 7.52 19.31
C ASP A 34 1.59 6.09 18.77
N GLU A 35 0.48 5.43 18.45
CA GLU A 35 0.40 4.09 17.86
C GLU A 35 0.99 4.04 16.44
N GLU A 36 0.73 5.04 15.60
CA GLU A 36 1.34 5.15 14.28
C GLU A 36 2.85 5.43 14.37
N ILE A 37 3.28 6.24 15.33
CA ILE A 37 4.71 6.45 15.61
C ILE A 37 5.37 5.13 16.03
N GLU A 38 4.72 4.35 16.90
CA GLU A 38 5.21 3.05 17.35
C GLU A 38 5.30 2.06 16.18
N PHE A 39 4.29 2.01 15.31
CA PHE A 39 4.34 1.22 14.08
C PHE A 39 5.54 1.60 13.20
N MET A 40 5.74 2.90 12.92
CA MET A 40 6.87 3.37 12.11
C MET A 40 8.22 3.05 12.77
N ALA A 41 8.30 3.13 14.10
CA ALA A 41 9.49 2.76 14.86
C ALA A 41 9.80 1.25 14.74
N HIS A 42 8.78 0.39 14.87
CA HIS A 42 8.94 -1.06 14.68
C HIS A 42 9.40 -1.42 13.27
N VAL A 43 8.87 -0.77 12.23
CA VAL A 43 9.33 -0.95 10.85
C VAL A 43 10.84 -0.64 10.73
N LEU A 44 11.32 0.43 11.37
CA LEU A 44 12.74 0.80 11.38
C LEU A 44 13.64 -0.19 12.16
N GLU A 45 13.08 -0.94 13.11
CA GLU A 45 13.80 -1.93 13.90
C GLU A 45 13.84 -3.30 13.22
N ASP A 46 12.73 -3.73 12.62
CA ASP A 46 12.57 -5.08 12.07
C ASP A 46 13.15 -5.26 10.67
N ILE A 47 13.30 -4.16 9.92
CA ILE A 47 13.74 -4.20 8.54
C ILE A 47 15.18 -3.70 8.41
N GLU A 48 16.01 -4.49 7.72
CA GLU A 48 17.41 -4.15 7.45
C GLU A 48 17.55 -3.05 6.39
N PHE A 49 17.21 -1.80 6.75
CA PHE A 49 17.51 -0.65 5.91
C PHE A 49 19.01 -0.30 5.94
N SER A 50 19.49 0.33 4.86
CA SER A 50 20.80 0.99 4.92
C SER A 50 20.77 2.19 5.87
N ASP A 51 21.94 2.66 6.31
CA ASP A 51 22.01 3.83 7.21
C ASP A 51 21.42 5.09 6.54
N MET A 52 21.57 5.21 5.22
CA MET A 52 20.98 6.29 4.43
C MET A 52 19.45 6.16 4.36
N GLN A 53 18.93 4.97 4.04
CA GLN A 53 17.48 4.71 4.00
C GLN A 53 16.84 4.96 5.36
N THR A 54 17.47 4.49 6.43
CA THR A 54 17.04 4.72 7.83
C THR A 54 16.97 6.23 8.14
N THR A 55 17.99 6.99 7.72
CA THR A 55 18.03 8.43 7.94
C THR A 55 16.90 9.15 7.22
N ILE A 56 16.60 8.75 5.98
CA ILE A 56 15.50 9.31 5.19
C ILE A 56 14.14 8.95 5.81
N LEU A 57 13.92 7.70 6.23
CA LEU A 57 12.65 7.31 6.84
C LEU A 57 12.42 8.03 8.18
N LYS A 58 13.46 8.27 8.97
CA LYS A 58 13.37 9.11 10.18
C LYS A 58 13.01 10.56 9.86
N ASP A 59 13.48 11.10 8.74
CA ASP A 59 13.04 12.40 8.25
C ASP A 59 11.58 12.34 7.81
N ASP A 60 11.17 11.30 7.09
CA ASP A 60 9.79 11.14 6.60
C ASP A 60 8.77 11.06 7.76
N ILE A 61 9.12 10.47 8.92
CA ILE A 61 8.29 10.46 10.16
C ILE A 61 8.03 11.89 10.69
N ILE A 62 8.97 12.81 10.50
CA ILE A 62 8.88 14.18 11.04
C ILE A 62 8.33 15.14 9.96
N ASN A 63 8.73 14.89 8.72
CA ASN A 63 8.52 15.74 7.55
C ASN A 63 7.81 14.93 6.46
N PRO A 64 6.47 14.80 6.53
CA PRO A 64 5.70 13.98 5.61
C PRO A 64 5.96 14.34 4.14
N LYS A 65 5.98 13.31 3.30
CA LYS A 65 6.15 13.47 1.84
C LYS A 65 4.82 13.31 1.13
N ASP A 66 4.76 13.78 -0.11
CA ASP A 66 3.60 13.59 -0.97
C ASP A 66 3.38 12.10 -1.27
N VAL A 67 2.18 11.60 -0.94
CA VAL A 67 1.87 10.18 -1.02
C VAL A 67 1.93 9.68 -2.47
N GLU A 68 1.40 10.47 -3.41
CA GLU A 68 1.40 10.10 -4.83
C GLU A 68 2.82 10.07 -5.41
N GLU A 69 3.67 11.03 -5.02
CA GLU A 69 5.07 11.07 -5.39
C GLU A 69 5.83 9.84 -4.88
N MET A 70 5.64 9.45 -3.62
CA MET A 70 6.28 8.27 -3.06
C MET A 70 5.77 7.00 -3.74
N PHE A 71 4.46 6.89 -3.97
CA PHE A 71 3.88 5.71 -4.61
C PHE A 71 4.35 5.51 -6.05
N ARG A 72 4.61 6.60 -6.80
CA ARG A 72 5.23 6.51 -8.14
C ARG A 72 6.62 5.86 -8.11
N GLY A 73 7.36 5.99 -7.01
CA GLY A 73 8.66 5.35 -6.82
C GLY A 73 8.58 3.84 -6.57
N VAL A 74 7.39 3.31 -6.24
CA VAL A 74 7.17 1.87 -6.11
C VAL A 74 7.06 1.27 -7.52
N THR A 75 8.15 0.70 -8.01
CA THR A 75 8.27 0.24 -9.40
C THR A 75 7.99 -1.25 -9.56
N ASP A 76 8.19 -2.04 -8.50
CA ASP A 76 7.93 -3.47 -8.51
C ASP A 76 6.46 -3.78 -8.20
N LYS A 77 5.85 -4.68 -8.98
CA LYS A 77 4.44 -5.04 -8.83
C LYS A 77 4.14 -5.76 -7.52
N LYS A 78 5.08 -6.55 -7.00
CA LYS A 78 4.95 -7.24 -5.71
C LYS A 78 4.95 -6.22 -4.58
N ASP A 79 5.86 -5.24 -4.62
CA ASP A 79 5.88 -4.17 -3.61
C ASP A 79 4.62 -3.30 -3.64
N ARG A 80 4.08 -2.99 -4.83
CA ARG A 80 2.79 -2.29 -4.92
C ARG A 80 1.64 -3.11 -4.34
N LYS A 81 1.64 -4.44 -4.49
CA LYS A 81 0.63 -5.30 -3.87
C LYS A 81 0.79 -5.31 -2.35
N GLU A 82 2.00 -5.55 -1.87
CA GLU A 82 2.30 -5.60 -0.44
C GLU A 82 2.05 -4.26 0.25
N PHE A 83 2.20 -3.13 -0.45
CA PHE A 83 1.77 -1.82 0.03
C PHE A 83 0.31 -1.82 0.50
N PHE A 84 -0.62 -2.33 -0.32
CA PHE A 84 -2.04 -2.34 0.05
C PHE A 84 -2.34 -3.35 1.18
N GLU A 85 -1.52 -4.40 1.31
CA GLU A 85 -1.62 -5.34 2.43
C GLU A 85 -1.16 -4.66 3.74
N PHE A 86 -0.01 -3.99 3.75
CA PHE A 86 0.48 -3.25 4.92
C PHE A 86 -0.39 -2.04 5.26
N ALA A 87 -0.87 -1.30 4.27
CA ALA A 87 -1.77 -0.17 4.48
C ALA A 87 -3.10 -0.61 5.07
N ARG A 88 -3.60 -1.80 4.70
CA ARG A 88 -4.73 -2.42 5.40
C ARG A 88 -4.34 -2.71 6.84
N ASP A 89 -3.21 -3.39 7.07
CA ASP A 89 -2.81 -3.80 8.42
C ASP A 89 -2.57 -2.59 9.35
N LEU A 90 -2.11 -1.45 8.83
CA LEU A 90 -1.97 -0.17 9.55
C LEU A 90 -3.29 0.26 10.20
N VAL A 91 -4.41 0.15 9.48
CA VAL A 91 -5.75 0.47 10.00
C VAL A 91 -6.14 -0.39 11.20
N TRP A 92 -5.66 -1.64 11.25
CA TRP A 92 -5.98 -2.56 12.34
C TRP A 92 -5.14 -2.32 13.60
N VAL A 93 -4.12 -1.44 13.55
CA VAL A 93 -3.22 -1.16 14.68
C VAL A 93 -3.94 -0.37 15.77
N ASP A 94 -4.67 0.68 15.41
CA ASP A 94 -5.41 1.53 16.37
C ASP A 94 -6.94 1.50 16.17
N GLY A 95 -7.41 1.03 15.01
CA GLY A 95 -8.83 0.98 14.65
C GLY A 95 -9.43 2.35 14.32
N ASP A 96 -8.61 3.40 14.17
CA ASP A 96 -9.05 4.76 13.83
C ASP A 96 -8.39 5.21 12.52
N PHE A 97 -8.73 4.52 11.43
CA PHE A 97 -8.33 4.96 10.11
C PHE A 97 -9.33 5.99 9.58
N GLY A 98 -8.94 7.25 9.69
CA GLY A 98 -9.75 8.42 9.41
C GLY A 98 -10.24 8.48 7.97
N SER A 99 -11.29 9.27 7.74
CA SER A 99 -11.89 9.44 6.42
C SER A 99 -10.90 9.96 5.36
N GLU A 100 -9.91 10.72 5.78
CA GLU A 100 -8.87 11.33 4.97
C GLU A 100 -7.89 10.26 4.45
N GLU A 101 -7.41 9.38 5.33
CA GLU A 101 -6.48 8.30 5.00
C GLU A 101 -7.16 7.26 4.09
N GLN A 102 -8.41 6.91 4.41
CA GLN A 102 -9.27 6.09 3.55
C GLN A 102 -9.40 6.69 2.15
N SER A 103 -9.63 8.00 2.07
CA SER A 103 -9.78 8.71 0.80
C SER A 103 -8.49 8.71 -0.01
N VAL A 104 -7.32 8.86 0.63
CA VAL A 104 -6.01 8.73 -0.03
C VAL A 104 -5.80 7.31 -0.53
N MET A 105 -6.10 6.30 0.28
CA MET A 105 -5.96 4.90 -0.10
C MET A 105 -6.84 4.50 -1.27
N VAL A 106 -8.10 4.95 -1.30
CA VAL A 106 -9.02 4.71 -2.43
C VAL A 106 -8.47 5.33 -3.71
N LYS A 107 -7.91 6.55 -3.66
CA LYS A 107 -7.31 7.22 -4.84
C LYS A 107 -6.08 6.47 -5.35
N LEU A 108 -5.21 6.02 -4.47
CA LEU A 108 -4.04 5.22 -4.84
C LEU A 108 -4.45 3.88 -5.43
N LEU A 109 -5.44 3.20 -4.83
CA LEU A 109 -5.97 1.94 -5.34
C LEU A 109 -6.60 2.10 -6.72
N GLN A 110 -7.41 3.15 -6.94
CA GLN A 110 -8.01 3.44 -8.24
C GLN A 110 -6.95 3.69 -9.32
N THR A 111 -5.92 4.48 -8.99
CA THR A 111 -4.79 4.73 -9.89
C THR A 111 -4.04 3.43 -10.22
N HIS A 112 -3.76 2.64 -9.19
CA HIS A 112 -3.07 1.36 -9.32
C HIS A 112 -3.86 0.33 -10.17
N LEU A 113 -5.17 0.25 -9.97
CA LEU A 113 -6.07 -0.61 -10.74
C LEU A 113 -6.25 -0.13 -12.18
N GLY A 114 -6.17 1.19 -12.42
CA GLY A 114 -6.14 1.73 -13.79
C GLY A 114 -4.89 1.30 -14.58
N ASP A 115 -3.78 1.08 -13.89
CA ASP A 115 -2.50 0.66 -14.46
C ASP A 115 -2.37 -0.88 -14.61
N ILE A 116 -3.23 -1.66 -13.97
CA ILE A 116 -3.16 -3.14 -13.91
C ILE A 116 -4.34 -3.78 -14.62
N ASN A 117 -4.10 -4.92 -15.29
CA ASN A 117 -5.20 -5.78 -15.75
C ASN A 117 -5.83 -6.47 -14.53
N VAL A 118 -7.07 -6.13 -14.20
CA VAL A 118 -7.76 -6.54 -12.96
C VAL A 118 -7.84 -8.07 -12.80
N ASP A 119 -7.78 -8.81 -13.92
CA ASP A 119 -7.67 -10.28 -13.94
C ASP A 119 -6.46 -10.81 -13.15
N ASP A 120 -5.32 -10.09 -13.14
CA ASP A 120 -4.10 -10.50 -12.43
C ASP A 120 -4.22 -10.34 -10.90
N LEU A 121 -5.15 -9.49 -10.44
CA LEU A 121 -5.36 -9.18 -9.03
C LEU A 121 -6.36 -10.13 -8.37
N VAL A 122 -7.41 -10.52 -9.11
CA VAL A 122 -8.49 -11.42 -8.68
C VAL A 122 -7.97 -12.82 -8.31
N GLY A 123 -6.90 -13.29 -8.93
CA GLY A 123 -6.36 -14.64 -8.68
C GLY A 123 -5.45 -14.80 -7.45
N LYS A 124 -5.11 -13.72 -6.72
CA LYS A 124 -4.11 -13.75 -5.62
C LYS A 124 -4.57 -13.18 -4.29
N ILE A 125 -5.75 -12.58 -4.26
CA ILE A 125 -6.44 -12.32 -3.02
C ILE A 125 -7.40 -13.49 -2.89
N ASP A 126 -7.27 -14.30 -1.84
CA ASP A 126 -8.24 -15.36 -1.51
C ASP A 126 -9.54 -14.68 -1.04
N LEU A 127 -10.16 -14.00 -1.99
CA LEU A 127 -11.48 -13.45 -1.87
C LEU A 127 -12.36 -14.67 -2.08
N GLU A 128 -12.90 -15.23 -1.01
CA GLU A 128 -14.10 -16.06 -1.16
C GLU A 128 -15.12 -15.19 -1.93
N PHE A 129 -15.26 -15.51 -3.21
CA PHE A 129 -16.32 -15.02 -4.05
C PHE A 129 -17.53 -15.83 -3.63
N GLU A 130 -18.44 -15.22 -2.87
CA GLU A 130 -19.80 -15.76 -2.83
C GLU A 130 -20.33 -15.63 -4.27
N ASP A 131 -20.29 -16.76 -4.98
CA ASP A 131 -20.80 -16.91 -6.34
C ASP A 131 -22.30 -16.61 -6.35
N ASP A 132 -22.68 -15.34 -6.45
CA ASP A 132 -24.04 -14.98 -6.85
C ASP A 132 -24.09 -14.96 -8.39
N VAL A 133 -24.18 -16.18 -8.93
CA VAL A 133 -24.28 -16.46 -10.35
C VAL A 133 -25.56 -15.83 -10.90
N SER A 134 -25.41 -14.81 -11.74
CA SER A 134 -26.44 -14.44 -12.70
C SER A 134 -25.86 -14.49 -14.11
N PRO A 135 -26.31 -15.43 -14.98
CA PRO A 135 -25.77 -15.56 -16.31
C PRO A 135 -26.47 -14.58 -17.24
N ARG A 136 -25.72 -13.80 -18.04
CA ARG A 136 -26.18 -13.40 -19.38
C ARG A 136 -25.06 -12.83 -20.26
N ARG A 137 -24.76 -13.65 -21.27
CA ARG A 137 -24.61 -13.32 -22.70
C ARG A 137 -23.81 -12.07 -23.07
N GLY A 138 -22.60 -12.32 -23.54
CA GLY A 138 -22.28 -12.17 -24.96
C GLY A 138 -22.12 -10.75 -25.51
N SER A 139 -20.87 -10.51 -25.95
CA SER A 139 -20.36 -9.52 -26.89
C SER A 139 -20.21 -8.06 -26.44
N ASP A 140 -18.94 -7.67 -26.40
CA ASP A 140 -18.41 -6.33 -26.73
C ASP A 140 -18.55 -5.25 -25.64
N ASP A 141 -17.83 -5.39 -24.51
CA ASP A 141 -17.86 -4.39 -23.43
C ASP A 141 -16.65 -4.44 -22.46
N THR A 142 -15.43 -4.67 -22.97
CA THR A 142 -14.22 -4.81 -22.13
C THR A 142 -13.97 -3.61 -21.18
N GLN A 143 -14.51 -2.44 -21.49
CA GLN A 143 -14.36 -1.24 -20.66
C GLN A 143 -15.44 -1.10 -19.57
N ALA A 144 -16.63 -1.65 -19.78
CA ALA A 144 -17.74 -1.59 -18.82
C ALA A 144 -17.58 -2.64 -17.72
N ASP A 145 -17.10 -3.83 -18.07
CA ASP A 145 -16.84 -4.91 -17.12
C ASP A 145 -15.66 -4.59 -16.20
N ASN A 146 -14.62 -3.95 -16.73
CA ASN A 146 -13.47 -3.56 -15.90
C ASN A 146 -13.85 -2.52 -14.82
N LYS A 147 -14.69 -1.53 -15.18
CA LYS A 147 -15.20 -0.54 -14.21
C LYS A 147 -16.08 -1.15 -13.12
N ARG A 148 -16.87 -2.18 -13.45
CA ARG A 148 -17.68 -2.91 -12.47
C ARG A 148 -16.81 -3.72 -11.52
N GLY A 149 -15.79 -4.42 -12.04
CA GLY A 149 -14.82 -5.17 -11.23
C GLY A 149 -14.04 -4.27 -10.27
N VAL A 150 -13.50 -3.16 -10.77
CA VAL A 150 -12.80 -2.15 -9.94
C VAL A 150 -13.70 -1.61 -8.84
N ARG A 151 -14.95 -1.26 -9.16
CA ARG A 151 -15.90 -0.74 -8.17
C ARG A 151 -16.24 -1.79 -7.11
N ALA A 152 -16.46 -3.04 -7.48
CA ALA A 152 -16.71 -4.12 -6.52
C ALA A 152 -15.50 -4.36 -5.59
N LEU A 153 -14.28 -4.23 -6.11
CA LEU A 153 -13.04 -4.40 -5.35
C LEU A 153 -12.81 -3.24 -4.37
N VAL A 154 -13.08 -2.01 -4.80
CA VAL A 154 -13.08 -0.82 -3.92
C VAL A 154 -14.17 -0.92 -2.86
N ASP A 155 -15.41 -1.28 -3.22
CA ASP A 155 -16.52 -1.45 -2.29
C ASP A 155 -16.30 -2.61 -1.30
N LYS A 156 -15.47 -3.60 -1.65
CA LYS A 156 -15.06 -4.68 -0.75
C LYS A 156 -13.90 -4.24 0.16
N PHE A 157 -12.92 -3.51 -0.38
CA PHE A 157 -11.84 -2.90 0.41
C PHE A 157 -12.40 -1.97 1.49
N LEU A 158 -13.35 -1.10 1.14
CA LEU A 158 -14.07 -0.22 2.06
C LEU A 158 -14.98 -0.93 3.07
N ARG A 159 -15.28 -2.22 2.89
CA ARG A 159 -16.11 -3.01 3.82
C ARG A 159 -15.33 -3.63 4.97
N TYR A 160 -14.00 -3.65 4.86
CA TYR A 160 -13.10 -4.13 5.91
C TYR A 160 -12.56 -2.98 6.78
N PHE A 161 -13.08 -1.77 6.57
CA PHE A 161 -12.95 -0.56 7.40
C PHE A 161 -14.35 -0.14 7.85
#